data_AF-A0A654E798-F1
#
_entry.id   AF-A0A654E798-F1
#
_cell.length_a   1.000
_cell.length_b   1.000
_cell.length_c   1.000
_cell.angle_alpha   90.00
_cell.angle_beta   90.00
_cell.angle_gamma   90.00
#
_symmetry.space_group_name_H-M   'P 1'
#
loop_
_entity.id
_entity.type
_entity.pdbx_description
1 polymer ?
#
loop_
_entity_poly.entity_id
_entity_poly.type
_entity_poly.pdbx_seq_one_letter_code
_entity_poly.pdbx_strand_id
1 'polypeptide(L)'
;MTISKRSFLIHISLLGSLWSFGQGFSDNDYQFLLHLEFISAYDEGVFWLEQKELVLGRTDTTAFHLGMFEYFRKNRASSIRFFEDVTRSNLNFWNISRFYSGLQYAYLGDYAKANQVLMQTDSLSELHAELRKLSLAGLSLLDHNFERFESFQTSFDPNYYQLVDHQQALLDTYHVMRDRKAKSPVIAGVLSAIIPGGGKFYLGKIGQGTMSLMTSTIFALQAYEGYRKDGPKSASFIVFGSIFSIFYVANIWGSVVAVKVENVNFNKTNHDAILLHMHIPIRLLCK
;
A
#
# COMPACT_ATOMS: atom_id res chain seq x y z
N MET A 1 0.35 19.36 -50.36
CA MET A 1 0.37 20.48 -49.39
C MET A 1 -1.03 21.10 -49.36
N THR A 2 -1.91 20.58 -48.50
CA THR A 2 -3.20 21.18 -48.16
C THR A 2 -3.72 20.51 -46.90
N ILE A 3 -3.68 21.24 -45.79
CA ILE A 3 -4.11 20.79 -44.45
C ILE A 3 -5.60 21.13 -44.33
N SER A 4 -6.44 20.11 -44.17
CA SER A 4 -7.86 20.27 -43.83
C SER A 4 -8.02 20.17 -42.32
N LYS A 5 -8.36 21.30 -41.68
CA LYS A 5 -8.74 21.38 -40.27
C LYS A 5 -10.15 20.78 -40.10
N ARG A 6 -10.25 19.59 -39.52
CA ARG A 6 -11.52 19.07 -38.99
C ARG A 6 -11.63 19.45 -37.51
N SER A 7 -12.56 20.35 -37.22
CA SER A 7 -13.01 20.70 -35.89
C SER A 7 -13.71 19.50 -35.26
N PHE A 8 -13.16 18.98 -34.15
CA PHE A 8 -13.79 17.93 -33.35
C PHE A 8 -14.76 18.61 -32.37
N LEU A 9 -16.04 18.70 -32.76
CA LEU A 9 -17.12 19.06 -31.85
C LEU A 9 -17.46 17.81 -31.02
N ILE A 10 -17.11 17.83 -29.73
CA ILE A 10 -17.54 16.83 -28.76
C ILE A 10 -19.02 17.12 -28.47
N HIS A 11 -19.92 16.30 -28.99
CA HIS A 11 -21.31 16.25 -28.56
C HIS A 11 -21.36 15.62 -27.17
N ILE A 12 -21.60 16.43 -26.14
CA ILE A 12 -22.05 15.96 -24.82
C ILE A 12 -23.54 15.65 -24.96
N SER A 13 -23.86 14.38 -25.15
CA SER A 13 -25.22 13.87 -25.05
C SER A 13 -25.66 13.87 -23.59
N LEU A 14 -26.41 14.91 -23.20
CA LEU A 14 -27.24 14.95 -22.01
C LEU A 14 -28.34 13.88 -22.13
N LEU A 15 -28.05 12.66 -21.67
CA LEU A 15 -29.07 11.67 -21.36
C LEU A 15 -29.55 11.91 -19.93
N GLY A 16 -30.66 12.63 -19.82
CA GLY A 16 -31.42 12.77 -18.59
C GLY A 16 -31.90 11.41 -18.11
N SER A 17 -31.22 10.88 -17.09
CA SER A 17 -31.81 9.95 -16.15
C SER A 17 -32.27 10.79 -14.96
N LEU A 18 -33.59 10.93 -14.82
CA LEU A 18 -34.22 11.49 -13.63
C LEU A 18 -33.97 10.51 -12.47
N TRP A 19 -32.86 10.68 -11.78
CA TRP A 19 -32.66 10.09 -10.47
C TRP A 19 -33.60 10.82 -9.50
N SER A 20 -34.37 10.06 -8.72
CA SER A 20 -35.16 10.61 -7.63
C SER A 20 -34.23 11.40 -6.71
N PHE A 21 -34.34 12.73 -6.75
CA PHE A 21 -33.58 13.63 -5.92
C PHE A 21 -33.75 13.23 -4.45
N GLY A 22 -32.61 13.02 -3.76
CA GLY A 22 -32.61 12.90 -2.31
C GLY A 22 -33.31 14.13 -1.72
N GLN A 23 -34.23 13.90 -0.79
CA GLN A 23 -35.08 14.94 -0.20
C GLN A 23 -34.23 16.16 0.22
N GLY A 24 -34.35 17.28 -0.50
CA GLY A 24 -33.76 18.57 -0.12
C GLY A 24 -32.66 19.16 -1.04
N PHE A 25 -32.03 18.39 -1.93
CA PHE A 25 -31.02 18.93 -2.86
C PHE A 25 -31.68 19.44 -4.16
N SER A 26 -31.41 20.69 -4.53
CA SER A 26 -31.81 21.21 -5.84
C SER A 26 -30.83 20.79 -6.95
N ASP A 27 -31.26 20.86 -8.21
CA ASP A 27 -30.37 20.65 -9.37
C ASP A 27 -29.12 21.54 -9.31
N ASN A 28 -29.29 22.81 -8.93
CA ASN A 28 -28.19 23.77 -8.81
C ASN A 28 -27.20 23.38 -7.71
N ASP A 29 -27.70 22.84 -6.59
CA ASP A 29 -26.85 22.38 -5.50
C ASP A 29 -26.00 21.19 -5.94
N TYR A 30 -26.57 20.26 -6.70
CA TYR A 30 -25.82 19.12 -7.23
C TYR A 30 -24.79 19.55 -8.28
N GLN A 31 -25.14 20.46 -9.19
CA GLN A 31 -24.17 21.00 -10.15
C GLN A 31 -23.01 21.74 -9.48
N PHE A 32 -23.31 22.49 -8.41
CA PHE A 32 -22.27 23.16 -7.62
C PHE A 32 -21.37 22.16 -6.89
N LEU A 33 -21.94 21.10 -6.34
CA LEU A 33 -21.19 20.02 -5.71
C LEU A 33 -20.23 19.34 -6.70
N LEU A 34 -20.73 18.99 -7.89
CA LEU A 34 -19.91 18.44 -8.98
C LEU A 34 -18.83 19.41 -9.43
N HIS A 35 -19.12 20.72 -9.46
CA HIS A 35 -18.13 21.74 -9.77
C HIS A 35 -16.99 21.76 -8.75
N LEU A 36 -17.30 21.74 -7.45
CA LEU A 36 -16.31 21.69 -6.37
C LEU A 36 -15.43 20.43 -6.45
N GLU A 37 -16.03 19.27 -6.77
CA GLU A 37 -15.29 18.04 -7.00
C GLU A 37 -14.36 18.16 -8.21
N PHE A 38 -14.86 18.71 -9.33
CA PHE A 38 -14.08 18.90 -10.56
C PHE A 38 -12.86 19.80 -10.35
N ILE A 39 -13.00 20.90 -9.61
CA ILE A 39 -11.89 21.80 -9.30
C ILE A 39 -11.05 21.34 -8.10
N SER A 40 -11.38 20.19 -7.48
CA SER A 40 -10.71 19.64 -6.31
C SER A 40 -10.72 20.57 -5.07
N ALA A 41 -11.76 21.40 -4.95
CA ALA A 41 -11.98 22.32 -3.83
C ALA A 41 -12.63 21.58 -2.64
N TYR A 42 -11.88 20.63 -2.07
CA TYR A 42 -12.41 19.70 -1.07
C TYR A 42 -12.71 20.36 0.29
N ASP A 43 -11.90 21.34 0.70
CA ASP A 43 -12.12 22.08 1.96
C ASP A 43 -13.42 22.91 1.86
N GLU A 44 -13.61 23.61 0.75
CA GLU A 44 -14.82 24.37 0.44
C GLU A 44 -16.03 23.43 0.29
N GLY A 45 -15.83 22.26 -0.32
CA GLY A 45 -16.84 21.22 -0.45
C GLY A 45 -17.32 20.69 0.89
N VAL A 46 -16.41 20.38 1.82
CA VAL A 46 -16.76 19.98 3.18
C VAL A 46 -17.51 21.10 3.88
N PHE A 47 -16.96 22.31 3.89
CA PHE A 47 -17.60 23.46 4.53
C PHE A 47 -19.02 23.69 4.00
N TRP A 48 -19.19 23.68 2.68
CA TRP A 48 -20.48 23.92 2.05
C TRP A 48 -21.50 22.80 2.36
N LEU A 49 -21.07 21.54 2.33
CA LEU A 49 -21.94 20.41 2.67
C LEU A 49 -22.34 20.42 4.15
N GLU A 50 -21.43 20.75 5.07
CA GLU A 50 -21.76 20.88 6.49
C GLU A 50 -22.81 21.98 6.73
N GLN A 51 -22.70 23.13 6.05
CA GLN A 51 -23.73 24.17 6.11
C GLN A 51 -25.08 23.69 5.55
N LYS A 52 -25.08 22.87 4.50
CA LYS A 52 -26.30 22.27 3.96
C LYS A 52 -26.93 21.26 4.92
N GLU A 53 -26.13 20.42 5.58
CA GLU A 53 -26.62 19.46 6.58
C GLU A 53 -27.31 20.15 7.76
N LEU A 54 -26.86 21.35 8.17
CA LEU A 54 -27.50 22.14 9.24
C LEU A 54 -28.94 22.53 8.90
N VAL A 55 -29.26 22.70 7.61
CA VAL A 55 -30.58 23.15 7.14
C VAL A 55 -31.45 21.97 6.72
N LEU A 56 -30.87 21.00 6.01
CA LEU A 56 -31.59 19.89 5.39
C LEU A 56 -31.58 18.60 6.23
N GLY A 57 -30.74 18.54 7.26
CA GLY A 57 -30.38 17.30 7.93
C GLY A 57 -29.37 16.47 7.12
N ARG A 58 -28.83 15.43 7.76
CA ARG A 58 -27.93 14.48 7.09
C ARG A 58 -28.73 13.57 6.14
N THR A 59 -28.24 13.44 4.92
CA THR A 59 -28.79 12.58 3.87
C THR A 59 -27.70 11.64 3.34
N ASP A 60 -28.08 10.57 2.63
CA ASP A 60 -27.10 9.69 1.97
C ASP A 60 -26.21 10.47 0.99
N THR A 61 -26.75 11.47 0.29
CA THR A 61 -25.99 12.33 -0.62
C THR A 61 -24.94 13.15 0.12
N THR A 62 -25.33 13.85 1.20
CA THR A 62 -24.37 14.67 1.95
C THR A 62 -23.31 13.80 2.62
N ALA A 63 -23.71 12.68 3.24
CA ALA A 63 -22.79 11.73 3.86
C ALA A 63 -21.80 11.15 2.85
N PHE A 64 -22.28 10.71 1.68
CA PHE A 64 -21.43 10.17 0.63
C PHE A 64 -20.37 11.18 0.16
N HIS A 65 -20.79 12.39 -0.22
CA HIS A 65 -19.86 13.39 -0.75
C HIS A 65 -18.94 13.97 0.34
N LEU A 66 -19.38 14.09 1.59
CA LEU A 66 -18.50 14.39 2.72
C LEU A 66 -17.44 13.30 2.90
N GLY A 67 -17.83 12.03 2.81
CA GLY A 67 -16.92 10.89 2.83
C GLY A 67 -15.87 10.97 1.72
N MET A 68 -16.28 11.30 0.49
CA MET A 68 -15.40 11.48 -0.67
C MET A 68 -14.45 12.66 -0.50
N PHE A 69 -14.92 13.83 -0.05
CA PHE A 69 -14.05 14.98 0.17
C PHE A 69 -13.03 14.72 1.28
N GLU A 70 -13.44 14.15 2.40
CA GLU A 70 -12.50 13.77 3.47
C GLU A 70 -11.50 12.70 3.01
N TYR A 71 -11.92 11.78 2.15
CA TYR A 71 -11.03 10.80 1.52
C TYR A 71 -9.94 11.49 0.70
N PHE A 72 -10.30 12.45 -0.15
CA PHE A 72 -9.33 13.20 -0.96
C PHE A 72 -8.43 14.13 -0.11
N ARG A 73 -8.94 14.66 1.01
CA ARG A 73 -8.17 15.38 2.03
C ARG A 73 -7.25 14.46 2.84
N LYS A 74 -7.32 13.14 2.63
CA LYS A 74 -6.59 12.08 3.36
C LYS A 74 -6.98 11.97 4.84
N ASN A 75 -8.11 12.54 5.24
CA ASN A 75 -8.64 12.44 6.59
C ASN A 75 -9.49 11.16 6.73
N ARG A 76 -8.81 10.04 6.96
CA ARG A 76 -9.42 8.71 6.98
C ARG A 76 -10.50 8.55 8.03
N ALA A 77 -10.29 9.09 9.23
CA ALA A 77 -11.23 8.92 10.34
C ALA A 77 -12.59 9.58 10.02
N SER A 78 -12.58 10.83 9.55
CA SER A 78 -13.81 11.50 9.12
C SER A 78 -14.41 10.84 7.90
N SER A 79 -13.60 10.47 6.91
CA SER A 79 -14.05 9.81 5.68
C SER A 79 -14.80 8.50 5.97
N ILE A 80 -14.20 7.61 6.76
CA ILE A 80 -14.82 6.34 7.16
C ILE A 80 -16.14 6.61 7.88
N ARG A 81 -16.18 7.55 8.84
CA ARG A 81 -17.40 7.89 9.58
C ARG A 81 -18.53 8.29 8.62
N PHE A 82 -18.26 9.21 7.70
CA PHE A 82 -19.26 9.67 6.74
C PHE A 82 -19.70 8.57 5.77
N PHE A 83 -18.78 7.75 5.27
CA PHE A 83 -19.13 6.58 4.46
C PHE A 83 -19.94 5.54 5.24
N GLU A 84 -19.68 5.38 6.54
CA GLU A 84 -20.43 4.48 7.41
C GLU A 84 -21.86 4.93 7.65
N ASP A 85 -22.10 6.25 7.68
CA ASP A 85 -23.41 6.88 7.84
C ASP A 85 -24.32 6.76 6.60
N VAL A 86 -23.76 6.53 5.41
CA VAL A 86 -24.56 6.29 4.20
C VAL A 86 -25.42 5.05 4.42
N THR A 87 -26.72 5.17 4.19
CA THR A 87 -27.69 4.08 4.38
C THR A 87 -27.92 3.28 3.10
N ARG A 88 -28.68 2.19 3.19
CA ARG A 88 -29.06 1.38 2.02
C ARG A 88 -30.16 2.02 1.16
N SER A 89 -30.60 3.24 1.45
CA SER A 89 -31.65 3.91 0.67
C SER A 89 -31.17 4.24 -0.75
N ASN A 90 -29.88 4.53 -0.90
CA ASN A 90 -29.19 4.58 -2.19
C ASN A 90 -28.14 3.46 -2.27
N LEU A 91 -28.47 2.38 -2.97
CA LEU A 91 -27.59 1.22 -3.10
C LEU A 91 -26.26 1.54 -3.80
N ASN A 92 -26.22 2.52 -4.71
CA ASN A 92 -24.96 2.90 -5.37
C ASN A 92 -24.01 3.55 -4.36
N PHE A 93 -24.48 4.59 -3.65
CA PHE A 93 -23.69 5.25 -2.62
C PHE A 93 -23.31 4.30 -1.48
N TRP A 94 -24.22 3.43 -1.05
CA TRP A 94 -23.93 2.39 -0.06
C TRP A 94 -22.72 1.55 -0.47
N ASN A 95 -22.76 0.96 -1.67
CA ASN A 95 -21.71 0.06 -2.14
C ASN A 95 -20.36 0.74 -2.28
N ILE A 96 -20.34 1.91 -2.92
CA ILE A 96 -19.11 2.69 -3.07
C ILE A 96 -18.53 3.04 -1.70
N SER A 97 -19.37 3.49 -0.77
CA SER A 97 -18.96 3.82 0.61
C SER A 97 -18.36 2.61 1.33
N ARG A 98 -18.96 1.42 1.19
CA ARG A 98 -18.42 0.20 1.79
C ARG A 98 -17.05 -0.19 1.19
N PHE A 99 -16.86 -0.05 -0.13
CA PHE A 99 -15.56 -0.29 -0.77
C PHE A 99 -14.48 0.67 -0.25
N TYR A 100 -14.77 1.97 -0.21
CA TYR A 100 -13.82 2.96 0.30
C TYR A 100 -13.55 2.81 1.80
N SER A 101 -14.57 2.55 2.63
CA SER A 101 -14.35 2.27 4.06
C SER A 101 -13.53 1.00 4.27
N GLY A 102 -13.82 -0.07 3.53
CA GLY A 102 -13.05 -1.31 3.58
C GLY A 102 -11.57 -1.10 3.24
N LEU A 103 -11.30 -0.37 2.15
CA LEU A 103 -9.94 0.01 1.76
C LEU A 103 -9.25 0.86 2.83
N GLN A 104 -9.93 1.85 3.39
CA GLN A 104 -9.36 2.72 4.41
C GLN A 104 -9.08 1.99 5.73
N TYR A 105 -9.94 1.07 6.15
CA TYR A 105 -9.64 0.18 7.27
C TYR A 105 -8.43 -0.72 7.01
N ALA A 106 -8.28 -1.22 5.77
CA ALA A 106 -7.09 -1.98 5.39
C ALA A 106 -5.81 -1.13 5.51
N TYR A 107 -5.84 0.14 5.10
CA TYR A 107 -4.72 1.09 5.32
C TYR A 107 -4.44 1.35 6.81
N LEU A 108 -5.44 1.26 7.68
CA LEU A 108 -5.28 1.40 9.13
C LEU A 108 -4.80 0.10 9.81
N GLY A 109 -4.72 -1.01 9.07
CA GLY A 109 -4.39 -2.33 9.61
C GLY A 109 -5.54 -3.02 10.35
N ASP A 110 -6.75 -2.45 10.33
CA ASP A 110 -7.94 -3.06 10.95
C ASP A 110 -8.62 -4.00 9.94
N TYR A 111 -7.98 -5.15 9.71
CA TYR A 111 -8.43 -6.09 8.69
C TYR A 111 -9.77 -6.75 9.02
N ALA A 112 -10.10 -6.88 10.30
CA ALA A 112 -11.38 -7.41 10.74
C ALA A 112 -12.54 -6.49 10.33
N LYS A 113 -12.42 -5.18 10.58
CA LYS A 113 -13.43 -4.21 10.12
C LYS A 113 -13.45 -4.07 8.61
N ALA A 114 -12.28 -4.03 7.97
CA ALA A 114 -12.21 -3.99 6.50
C ALA A 114 -13.00 -5.15 5.88
N ASN A 115 -12.84 -6.35 6.44
CA ASN A 115 -13.55 -7.54 5.99
C ASN A 115 -15.06 -7.40 6.21
N GLN A 116 -15.47 -7.01 7.42
CA GLN A 116 -16.87 -6.85 7.79
C GLN A 116 -17.58 -5.88 6.83
N VAL A 117 -16.97 -4.72 6.56
CA VAL A 117 -17.56 -3.69 5.70
C VAL A 117 -17.61 -4.14 4.25
N LEU A 118 -16.56 -4.78 3.71
CA LEU A 118 -16.55 -5.29 2.33
C LEU A 118 -17.56 -6.41 2.11
N MET A 119 -17.86 -7.22 3.12
CA MET A 119 -18.89 -8.27 3.03
C MET A 119 -20.32 -7.70 3.00
N GLN A 120 -20.53 -6.43 3.36
CA GLN A 120 -21.84 -5.76 3.32
C GLN A 120 -22.19 -5.21 1.92
N THR A 121 -21.27 -5.25 0.96
CA THR A 121 -21.59 -4.78 -0.40
C THR A 121 -22.59 -5.72 -1.07
N ASP A 122 -23.52 -5.14 -1.81
CA ASP A 122 -24.43 -5.84 -2.71
C ASP A 122 -23.77 -5.99 -4.10
N SER A 123 -24.10 -7.07 -4.81
CA SER A 123 -23.62 -7.28 -6.18
C SER A 123 -24.42 -6.40 -7.16
N LEU A 124 -24.07 -5.11 -7.29
CA LEU A 124 -24.71 -4.19 -8.25
C LEU A 124 -24.50 -4.62 -9.71
N SER A 125 -23.38 -5.27 -9.98
CA SER A 125 -23.08 -5.97 -11.22
C SER A 125 -22.12 -7.12 -10.93
N GLU A 126 -21.95 -8.02 -11.90
CA GLU A 126 -20.96 -9.10 -11.80
C GLU A 126 -19.53 -8.54 -11.66
N LEU A 127 -19.21 -7.43 -12.35
CA LEU A 127 -17.93 -6.72 -12.19
C LEU A 127 -17.70 -6.21 -10.75
N HIS A 128 -18.74 -5.68 -10.08
CA HIS A 128 -18.63 -5.29 -8.66
C HIS A 128 -18.48 -6.50 -7.74
N ALA A 129 -19.10 -7.63 -8.08
CA ALA A 129 -18.90 -8.88 -7.35
C ALA A 129 -17.46 -9.39 -7.48
N GLU A 130 -16.85 -9.30 -8.67
CA GLU A 130 -15.43 -9.57 -8.86
C GLU A 130 -14.54 -8.60 -8.08
N LEU A 131 -14.85 -7.30 -8.09
CA LEU A 131 -14.10 -6.31 -7.32
C LEU A 131 -14.13 -6.61 -5.82
N ARG A 132 -15.28 -7.04 -5.29
CA ARG A 132 -15.39 -7.51 -3.90
C ARG A 132 -14.48 -8.72 -3.66
N LYS A 133 -14.50 -9.72 -4.55
CA LYS A 133 -13.63 -10.90 -4.42
C LYS A 133 -12.15 -10.52 -4.43
N LEU A 134 -11.73 -9.67 -5.36
CA LEU A 134 -10.36 -9.14 -5.42
C LEU A 134 -9.98 -8.42 -4.11
N SER A 135 -10.87 -7.56 -3.61
CA SER A 135 -10.64 -6.79 -2.37
C SER A 135 -10.50 -7.70 -1.15
N LEU A 136 -11.37 -8.71 -1.03
CA LEU A 136 -11.31 -9.69 0.06
C LEU A 136 -10.09 -10.62 -0.06
N ALA A 137 -9.66 -10.96 -1.27
CA ALA A 137 -8.42 -11.70 -1.51
C ALA A 137 -7.21 -10.88 -1.06
N GLY A 138 -7.09 -9.62 -1.49
CA GLY A 138 -6.03 -8.72 -1.04
C GLY A 138 -6.01 -8.58 0.48
N LEU A 139 -7.17 -8.40 1.10
CA LEU A 139 -7.28 -8.34 2.55
C LEU A 139 -6.82 -9.63 3.25
N SER A 140 -7.10 -10.80 2.66
CA SER A 140 -6.65 -12.08 3.19
C SER A 140 -5.12 -12.19 3.18
N LEU A 141 -4.44 -11.65 2.16
CA LEU A 141 -2.98 -11.58 2.12
C LEU A 141 -2.41 -10.61 3.16
N LEU A 142 -3.03 -9.44 3.34
CA LEU A 142 -2.63 -8.47 4.37
C LEU A 142 -2.71 -9.07 5.78
N ASP A 143 -3.75 -9.88 6.03
CA ASP A 143 -3.98 -10.62 7.28
C ASP A 143 -3.14 -11.92 7.38
N HIS A 144 -2.29 -12.21 6.39
CA HIS A 144 -1.51 -13.46 6.29
C HIS A 144 -2.35 -14.75 6.32
N ASN A 145 -3.64 -14.64 5.99
CA ASN A 145 -4.56 -15.77 5.90
C ASN A 145 -4.53 -16.36 4.48
N PHE A 146 -3.50 -17.15 4.23
CA PHE A 146 -3.25 -17.77 2.93
C PHE A 146 -4.34 -18.75 2.49
N GLU A 147 -4.92 -19.52 3.42
CA GLU A 147 -6.03 -20.43 3.11
C GLU A 147 -7.25 -19.67 2.57
N ARG A 148 -7.56 -18.53 3.19
CA ARG A 148 -8.66 -17.67 2.75
C ARG A 148 -8.36 -17.03 1.39
N PHE A 149 -7.13 -16.61 1.14
CA PHE A 149 -6.73 -16.13 -0.19
C PHE A 149 -6.94 -17.22 -1.25
N GLU A 150 -6.51 -18.46 -0.97
CA GLU A 150 -6.67 -19.59 -1.90
C GLU A 150 -8.16 -19.87 -2.21
N SER A 151 -9.06 -19.63 -1.24
CA SER A 151 -10.50 -19.77 -1.49
C SER A 151 -11.05 -18.73 -2.47
N PHE A 152 -10.50 -17.51 -2.48
CA PHE A 152 -10.94 -16.46 -3.40
C PHE A 152 -10.32 -16.58 -4.78
N GLN A 153 -9.01 -16.88 -4.86
CA GLN A 153 -8.30 -16.92 -6.15
C GLN A 153 -8.90 -17.96 -7.12
N THR A 154 -9.40 -19.09 -6.61
CA THR A 154 -9.99 -20.17 -7.44
C THR A 154 -11.28 -19.74 -8.11
N SER A 155 -11.89 -18.67 -7.62
CA SER A 155 -13.14 -18.10 -8.12
C SER A 155 -12.94 -16.84 -8.96
N PHE A 156 -11.71 -16.42 -9.25
CA PHE A 156 -11.45 -15.26 -10.10
C PHE A 156 -11.94 -15.51 -11.53
N ASP A 157 -12.73 -14.57 -12.05
CA ASP A 157 -13.18 -14.61 -13.43
C ASP A 157 -12.24 -13.78 -14.34
N PRO A 158 -11.52 -14.42 -15.28
CA PRO A 158 -10.58 -13.74 -16.17
C PRO A 158 -11.25 -12.87 -17.25
N ASN A 159 -12.58 -12.92 -17.40
CA ASN A 159 -13.29 -12.12 -18.40
C ASN A 159 -13.31 -10.63 -18.06
N TYR A 160 -13.07 -10.27 -16.79
CA TYR A 160 -13.05 -8.88 -16.32
C TYR A 160 -11.65 -8.27 -16.47
N TYR A 161 -11.30 -7.92 -17.70
CA TYR A 161 -9.97 -7.42 -18.07
C TYR A 161 -9.48 -6.22 -17.23
N GLN A 162 -10.38 -5.41 -16.65
CA GLN A 162 -9.99 -4.30 -15.77
C GLN A 162 -9.39 -4.77 -14.44
N LEU A 163 -9.56 -6.04 -14.07
CA LEU A 163 -9.15 -6.63 -12.80
C LEU A 163 -8.07 -7.71 -12.95
N VAL A 164 -7.90 -8.29 -14.13
CA VAL A 164 -6.99 -9.43 -14.36
C VAL A 164 -5.56 -9.12 -13.92
N ASP A 165 -5.01 -7.98 -14.29
CA ASP A 165 -3.65 -7.59 -13.89
C ASP A 165 -3.51 -7.47 -12.38
N HIS A 166 -4.55 -7.02 -11.68
CA HIS A 166 -4.57 -6.92 -10.23
C HIS A 166 -4.72 -8.28 -9.55
N GLN A 167 -5.55 -9.17 -10.11
CA GLN A 167 -5.68 -10.56 -9.66
C GLN A 167 -4.35 -11.30 -9.78
N GLN A 168 -3.67 -11.17 -10.93
CA GLN A 168 -2.37 -11.80 -11.17
C GLN A 168 -1.30 -11.23 -10.23
N ALA A 169 -1.26 -9.91 -10.03
CA ALA A 169 -0.29 -9.32 -9.11
C ALA A 169 -0.47 -9.79 -7.65
N LEU A 170 -1.72 -9.99 -7.20
CA LEU A 170 -1.97 -10.60 -5.89
C LEU A 170 -1.52 -12.06 -5.84
N LEU A 171 -1.73 -12.82 -6.92
CA LEU A 171 -1.26 -14.21 -7.03
C LEU A 171 0.27 -14.31 -6.98
N ASP A 172 0.98 -13.43 -7.70
CA ASP A 172 2.43 -13.37 -7.68
C ASP A 172 2.94 -13.01 -6.28
N THR A 173 2.29 -12.03 -5.64
CA THR A 173 2.61 -11.63 -4.26
C THR A 173 2.36 -12.78 -3.28
N TYR A 174 1.27 -13.53 -3.46
CA TYR A 174 0.96 -14.72 -2.66
C TYR A 174 2.08 -15.76 -2.72
N HIS A 175 2.53 -16.14 -3.93
CA HIS A 175 3.61 -17.10 -4.10
C HIS A 175 4.90 -16.61 -3.43
N VAL A 176 5.26 -15.35 -3.66
CA VAL A 176 6.45 -14.73 -3.04
C VAL A 176 6.37 -14.75 -1.52
N MET A 177 5.22 -14.44 -0.93
CA MET A 177 5.02 -14.43 0.52
C MET A 177 4.99 -15.85 1.14
N ARG A 178 4.28 -16.79 0.52
CA ARG A 178 4.15 -18.17 1.00
C ARG A 178 5.49 -18.90 1.03
N ASP A 179 6.30 -18.73 -0.01
CA ASP A 179 7.57 -19.45 -0.14
C ASP A 179 8.73 -18.74 0.60
N ARG A 180 8.51 -17.52 1.10
CA ARG A 180 9.54 -16.76 1.80
C ARG A 180 9.82 -17.36 3.18
N LYS A 181 11.07 -17.80 3.37
CA LYS A 181 11.63 -18.05 4.69
C LYS A 181 12.35 -16.80 5.20
N ALA A 182 11.92 -16.28 6.35
CA ALA A 182 12.59 -15.17 7.00
C ALA A 182 14.04 -15.55 7.35
N LYS A 183 14.99 -14.68 7.00
CA LYS A 183 16.40 -14.92 7.29
C LYS A 183 16.69 -14.56 8.76
N SER A 184 17.53 -15.34 9.44
CA SER A 184 17.80 -15.16 10.87
C SER A 184 18.91 -14.12 11.11
N PRO A 185 18.66 -13.07 11.90
CA PRO A 185 19.69 -12.11 12.28
C PRO A 185 20.83 -12.73 13.09
N VAL A 186 20.53 -13.74 13.92
CA VAL A 186 21.55 -14.44 14.73
C VAL A 186 22.51 -15.21 13.84
N ILE A 187 21.99 -15.96 12.87
CA ILE A 187 22.83 -16.69 11.91
C ILE A 187 23.73 -15.72 11.14
N ALA A 188 23.19 -14.58 10.71
CA ALA A 188 23.99 -13.55 10.04
C ALA A 188 25.09 -12.97 10.92
N GLY A 189 24.82 -12.76 12.22
CA GLY A 189 25.81 -12.35 13.20
C GLY A 189 26.93 -13.38 13.36
N VAL A 190 26.57 -14.65 13.59
CA VAL A 190 27.52 -15.77 13.73
C VAL A 190 28.39 -15.91 12.48
N LEU A 191 27.79 -15.91 11.28
CA LEU A 191 28.55 -15.98 10.03
C LEU A 191 29.49 -14.79 9.88
N SER A 192 29.09 -13.61 10.32
CA SER A 192 29.94 -12.41 10.28
C SER A 192 31.06 -12.42 11.29
N ALA A 193 30.89 -13.14 12.41
CA ALA A 193 31.91 -13.35 13.42
C ALA A 193 32.94 -14.41 13.03
N ILE A 194 32.63 -15.26 12.04
CA ILE A 194 33.61 -16.16 11.43
C ILE A 194 34.36 -15.42 10.32
N ILE A 195 33.61 -14.80 9.41
CA ILE A 195 34.13 -14.07 8.25
C ILE A 195 33.51 -12.68 8.23
N PRO A 196 34.29 -11.58 8.27
CA PRO A 196 33.74 -10.23 8.20
C PRO A 196 32.81 -10.05 7.00
N GLY A 197 31.54 -9.72 7.27
CA GLY A 197 30.51 -9.59 6.23
C GLY A 197 29.82 -10.89 5.81
N GLY A 198 30.11 -12.03 6.47
CA GLY A 198 29.49 -13.34 6.23
C GLY A 198 27.96 -13.31 6.20
N GLY A 199 27.34 -12.54 7.10
CA GLY A 199 25.88 -12.36 7.13
C GLY A 199 25.31 -11.59 5.94
N LYS A 200 26.13 -10.75 5.27
CA LYS A 200 25.72 -10.06 4.03
C LYS A 200 25.73 -11.02 2.84
N PHE A 201 26.67 -11.97 2.80
CA PHE A 201 26.62 -13.08 1.82
C PHE A 201 25.40 -13.98 2.04
N TYR A 202 25.07 -14.29 3.29
CA TYR A 202 23.84 -15.02 3.63
C TYR A 202 22.57 -14.31 3.11
N LEU A 203 22.57 -12.98 3.05
CA LEU A 203 21.50 -12.20 2.45
C LEU A 203 21.50 -12.22 0.91
N GLY A 204 22.55 -12.71 0.26
CA GLY A 204 22.77 -12.58 -1.19
C GLY A 204 23.39 -11.23 -1.59
N LYS A 205 23.77 -10.39 -0.62
CA LYS A 205 24.38 -9.07 -0.84
C LYS A 205 25.89 -9.21 -1.03
N ILE A 206 26.29 -9.88 -2.11
CA ILE A 206 27.69 -10.24 -2.41
C ILE A 206 28.61 -9.01 -2.38
N GLY A 207 28.24 -7.92 -3.06
CA GLY A 207 29.06 -6.70 -3.10
C GLY A 207 29.34 -6.11 -1.72
N GLN A 208 28.33 -6.04 -0.84
CA GLN A 208 28.50 -5.53 0.51
C GLN A 208 29.33 -6.49 1.40
N GLY A 209 29.16 -7.81 1.20
CA GLY A 209 29.96 -8.84 1.86
C GLY A 209 31.44 -8.74 1.48
N THR A 210 31.74 -8.66 0.19
CA THR A 210 33.11 -8.58 -0.33
C THR A 210 33.83 -7.32 0.15
N MET A 211 33.16 -6.16 0.14
CA MET A 211 33.75 -4.92 0.69
C MET A 211 34.08 -5.05 2.17
N SER A 212 33.18 -5.66 2.96
CA SER A 212 33.40 -5.88 4.40
C SER A 212 34.62 -6.76 4.65
N LEU A 213 34.75 -7.83 3.87
CA LEU A 213 35.87 -8.75 3.93
C LEU A 213 37.18 -8.07 3.54
N MET A 214 37.21 -7.40 2.38
CA MET A 214 38.40 -6.71 1.88
C MET A 214 38.91 -5.66 2.87
N THR A 215 38.03 -4.77 3.35
CA THR A 215 38.41 -3.72 4.31
C THR A 215 38.95 -4.32 5.60
N SER A 216 38.29 -5.34 6.15
CA SER A 216 38.75 -6.00 7.38
C SER A 216 40.09 -6.70 7.18
N THR A 217 40.28 -7.38 6.05
CA THR A 217 41.54 -8.05 5.71
C THR A 217 42.69 -7.07 5.55
N ILE A 218 42.48 -5.94 4.87
CA ILE A 218 43.52 -4.91 4.68
C ILE A 218 44.03 -4.37 6.03
N PHE A 219 43.12 -4.07 6.97
CA PHE A 219 43.53 -3.60 8.29
C PHE A 219 44.10 -4.70 9.17
N ALA A 220 43.61 -5.93 9.06
CA ALA A 220 44.18 -7.09 9.75
C ALA A 220 45.63 -7.34 9.32
N LEU A 221 45.92 -7.26 8.02
CA LEU A 221 47.28 -7.44 7.47
C LEU A 221 48.22 -6.33 7.96
N GLN A 222 47.78 -5.07 7.94
CA GLN A 222 48.59 -3.95 8.46
C GLN A 222 48.84 -4.06 9.97
N ALA A 223 47.83 -4.45 10.74
CA ALA A 223 47.98 -4.70 12.17
C ALA A 223 48.96 -5.86 12.43
N TYR A 224 48.83 -6.97 11.70
CA TYR A 224 49.70 -8.13 11.82
C TYR A 224 51.16 -7.80 11.48
N GLU A 225 51.41 -7.00 10.44
CA GLU A 225 52.76 -6.54 10.11
C GLU A 225 53.36 -5.68 11.21
N GLY A 226 52.59 -4.72 11.76
CA GLY A 226 53.02 -3.87 12.86
C GLY A 226 53.30 -4.65 14.14
N TYR A 227 52.53 -5.71 14.41
CA TYR A 227 52.77 -6.62 15.52
C TYR A 227 54.06 -7.44 15.31
N ARG A 228 54.25 -7.99 14.11
CA ARG A 228 55.39 -8.86 13.79
C ARG A 228 56.73 -8.12 13.78
N LYS A 229 56.77 -6.89 13.24
CA LYS A 229 58.01 -6.11 13.09
C LYS A 229 58.42 -5.42 14.39
N ASP A 230 57.45 -4.76 15.04
CA ASP A 230 57.73 -3.79 16.11
C ASP A 230 57.09 -4.19 17.47
N GLY A 231 56.40 -5.33 17.51
CA GLY A 231 55.75 -5.85 18.70
C GLY A 231 54.41 -5.17 19.05
N PRO A 232 53.78 -5.58 20.17
CA PRO A 232 52.45 -5.11 20.56
C PRO A 232 52.40 -3.65 21.04
N LYS A 233 53.55 -3.02 21.28
CA LYS A 233 53.63 -1.60 21.69
C LYS A 233 53.82 -0.65 20.50
N SER A 234 53.84 -1.17 19.27
CA SER A 234 54.06 -0.34 18.09
C SER A 234 52.85 0.54 17.77
N ALA A 235 53.12 1.78 17.35
CA ALA A 235 52.07 2.71 16.96
C ALA A 235 51.23 2.14 15.81
N SER A 236 51.87 1.48 14.83
CA SER A 236 51.21 0.84 13.69
C SER A 236 50.25 -0.27 14.13
N PHE A 237 50.66 -1.16 15.05
CA PHE A 237 49.77 -2.20 15.57
C PHE A 237 48.56 -1.61 16.30
N ILE A 238 48.79 -0.62 17.16
CA ILE A 238 47.72 0.00 17.95
C ILE A 238 46.71 0.69 17.01
N VAL A 239 47.18 1.47 16.04
CA VAL A 239 46.32 2.20 15.11
C VAL A 239 45.54 1.24 14.21
N PHE A 240 46.22 0.38 13.45
CA PHE A 240 45.54 -0.52 12.52
C PHE A 240 44.76 -1.62 13.22
N GLY A 241 45.21 -2.08 14.38
CA GLY A 241 44.49 -3.03 15.23
C GLY A 241 43.19 -2.42 15.75
N SER A 242 43.22 -1.18 16.23
CA SER A 242 42.00 -0.48 16.67
C SER A 242 41.01 -0.30 15.53
N ILE A 243 41.49 0.15 14.36
CA ILE A 243 40.66 0.31 13.16
C ILE A 243 40.06 -1.04 12.75
N PHE A 244 40.88 -2.10 12.67
CA PHE A 244 40.41 -3.45 12.39
C PHE A 244 39.32 -3.90 13.38
N SER A 245 39.54 -3.76 14.69
CA SER A 245 38.57 -4.14 15.71
C SER A 245 37.23 -3.40 15.55
N ILE A 246 37.28 -2.08 15.29
CA ILE A 246 36.08 -1.28 15.03
C ILE A 246 35.33 -1.81 13.81
N PHE A 247 36.01 -1.98 12.67
CA PHE A 247 35.39 -2.47 11.45
C PHE A 247 34.87 -3.90 11.59
N TYR A 248 35.58 -4.76 12.32
CA TYR A 248 35.16 -6.15 12.56
C TYR A 248 33.84 -6.21 13.33
N VAL A 249 33.76 -5.50 14.46
CA VAL A 249 32.53 -5.41 15.27
C VAL A 249 31.40 -4.75 14.48
N ALA A 250 31.70 -3.67 13.75
CA ALA A 250 30.72 -2.99 12.90
C ALA A 250 30.18 -3.90 11.80
N ASN A 251 31.00 -4.80 11.24
CA ASN A 251 30.55 -5.75 10.22
C ASN A 251 29.63 -6.84 10.80
N ILE A 252 29.89 -7.30 12.03
CA ILE A 252 28.98 -8.22 12.72
C ILE A 252 27.63 -7.56 12.97
N TRP A 253 27.64 -6.39 13.62
CA TRP A 253 26.43 -5.63 13.91
C TRP A 253 25.66 -5.27 12.63
N GLY A 254 26.37 -4.75 11.63
CA GLY A 254 25.81 -4.36 10.34
C GLY A 254 25.14 -5.51 9.60
N SER A 255 25.65 -6.73 9.71
CA SER A 255 24.99 -7.92 9.14
C SER A 255 23.69 -8.28 9.85
N VAL A 256 23.66 -8.20 11.20
CA VAL A 256 22.43 -8.44 11.97
C VAL A 256 21.35 -7.42 11.58
N VAL A 257 21.72 -6.14 11.50
CA VAL A 257 20.82 -5.06 11.09
C VAL A 257 20.36 -5.24 9.65
N ALA A 258 21.25 -5.60 8.73
CA ALA A 258 20.91 -5.82 7.33
C ALA A 258 19.83 -6.89 7.15
N VAL A 259 19.86 -7.96 7.96
CA VAL A 259 18.81 -9.00 7.92
C VAL A 259 17.47 -8.46 8.43
N LYS A 260 17.49 -7.73 9.55
CA LYS A 260 16.28 -7.13 10.12
C LYS A 260 15.63 -6.18 9.11
N VAL A 261 16.41 -5.30 8.50
CA VAL A 261 15.95 -4.35 7.48
C VAL A 261 15.41 -5.09 6.26
N GLU A 262 16.08 -6.14 5.80
CA GLU A 262 15.61 -6.95 4.66
C GLU A 262 14.25 -7.60 4.92
N ASN A 263 14.05 -8.18 6.11
CA ASN A 263 12.79 -8.81 6.48
C ASN A 263 11.66 -7.78 6.61
N VAL A 264 11.94 -6.62 7.24
CA VAL A 264 10.97 -5.52 7.36
C VAL A 264 10.60 -4.95 5.99
N ASN A 265 11.60 -4.70 5.13
CA ASN A 265 11.37 -4.19 3.78
C ASN A 265 10.56 -5.17 2.94
N PHE A 266 10.85 -6.47 3.03
CA PHE A 266 10.06 -7.49 2.34
C PHE A 266 8.58 -7.42 2.73
N ASN A 267 8.28 -7.40 4.03
CA ASN A 267 6.90 -7.32 4.51
C ASN A 267 6.23 -6.01 4.05
N LYS A 268 6.94 -4.88 4.17
CA LYS A 268 6.42 -3.57 3.77
C LYS A 268 6.13 -3.48 2.28
N THR A 269 7.06 -3.91 1.42
CA THR A 269 6.88 -3.87 -0.04
C THR A 269 5.68 -4.69 -0.48
N ASN A 270 5.51 -5.91 0.06
CA ASN A 270 4.36 -6.74 -0.28
C ASN A 270 3.05 -6.15 0.26
N HIS A 271 3.05 -5.63 1.49
CA HIS A 271 1.90 -4.95 2.08
C HIS A 271 1.45 -3.74 1.23
N ASP A 272 2.39 -2.87 0.86
CA ASP A 272 2.12 -1.68 0.05
C ASP A 272 1.63 -2.07 -1.37
N ALA A 273 2.21 -3.13 -1.96
CA ALA A 273 1.77 -3.65 -3.27
C ALA A 273 0.34 -4.19 -3.23
N ILE A 274 -0.03 -4.96 -2.20
CA ILE A 274 -1.40 -5.48 -2.05
C ILE A 274 -2.39 -4.34 -1.92
N LEU A 275 -2.11 -3.35 -1.05
CA LEU A 275 -2.97 -2.18 -0.88
C LEU A 275 -3.13 -1.39 -2.19
N LEU A 276 -2.07 -1.25 -2.97
CA LEU A 276 -2.12 -0.60 -4.28
C LEU A 276 -3.06 -1.34 -5.25
N HIS A 277 -2.94 -2.66 -5.32
CA HIS A 277 -3.76 -3.51 -6.20
C HIS A 277 -5.22 -3.62 -5.75
N MET A 278 -5.53 -3.31 -4.49
CA MET A 278 -6.92 -3.08 -4.05
C MET A 278 -7.39 -1.64 -4.39
N HIS A 279 -6.54 -0.65 -4.16
CA HIS A 279 -6.89 0.77 -4.28
C HIS A 279 -7.25 1.18 -5.71
N ILE A 280 -6.38 0.83 -6.67
CA ILE A 280 -6.54 1.25 -8.08
C ILE A 280 -7.90 0.83 -8.65
N PRO A 281 -8.30 -0.45 -8.61
CA PRO A 281 -9.57 -0.86 -9.20
C PRO A 281 -10.78 -0.30 -8.45
N ILE A 282 -10.71 -0.13 -7.11
CA ILE A 282 -11.76 0.57 -6.36
C ILE A 282 -11.94 1.99 -6.89
N ARG A 283 -10.85 2.76 -7.07
CA ARG A 283 -10.93 4.13 -7.58
C ARG A 283 -11.43 4.20 -9.04
N LEU A 284 -11.12 3.18 -9.85
CA LEU A 284 -11.52 3.15 -11.26
C LEU A 284 -13.00 2.78 -11.43
N LEU A 285 -13.49 1.83 -10.63
CA LEU A 285 -14.81 1.23 -10.80
C LEU A 285 -15.88 1.84 -9.87
N CYS A 286 -15.49 2.41 -8.74
CA CYS A 286 -16.40 3.03 -7.79
C CYS A 286 -16.38 4.57 -7.94
N LYS A 287 -17.24 5.08 -8.82
CA LYS A 287 -17.45 6.50 -9.12
C LYS A 287 -18.93 6.86 -9.02
#